data_AF-A0A564XZG3-F1
#
_entry.id   AF-A0A564XZG3-F1
#
_cell.length_a   1.000
_cell.length_b   1.000
_cell.length_c   1.000
_cell.angle_alpha   90.00
_cell.angle_beta   90.00
_cell.angle_gamma   90.00
#
_symmetry.space_group_name_H-M   'P 1'
#
loop_
_entity.id
_entity.type
_entity.pdbx_description
1 polymer ?
#
loop_
_entity_poly.entity_id
_entity_poly.type
_entity_poly.pdbx_seq_one_letter_code
_entity_poly.pdbx_strand_id
1 'polypeptide(L)'
;MNASILSMIQITNEPSTETPTSNFTISINSTTLSKISQDDNVFSAIISIFLTQYIFIILGFFVGHFKLLSKAQTRGLGRFVYRYALSAILFMATLTIQLDLIQWPAIWATFTSRVLMSFVGILACLSISRARLLGLGAIIGLLMTDTNDIAVIYPTFRILYPLMAYHCCIIVALQVLILKPIAFLLLEMNTVRERRMILRTLNKTSSTHMTYRTLFKIIYQILLDPLVLAFAFGLIFNAVFHHNPPEYFTHFFNTFSETFVSCALFYLGLVCANSVTGVSARSKPLLSIILSIKALLMPILATKLYHIFAKNSENASAECFTLLYSLSPANANLLSLASRYAVTPNLVGDNISIGTFLFLPCLFIYQCVLDLLSTDASVYAHFLEKTAVFVSWVSLITGLWTRMVFMAGRKTRMMPHRFVICYLDCTLVTAGIVILGSFKDSWIFDLSARVTLTDYIKFSFYLSAYFCTRMWTAFICIGIFIQRKQGTIMPRRNRTVFYIFGLIVPIILTVSLKIRSQDVREVDVNPFYQNGRMQQEFTFTVLIICLLTAITSLIMLACTPIGAQSQPPQSSHLIRNFNLNQRDHYFQGVGFQDVRKKVTLNCPIVTQFM
;
A
#
# COMPACT_ATOMS: atom_id res chain seq x y z
N MET A 1 38.39 -20.35 -55.75
CA MET A 1 36.99 -20.40 -56.21
C MET A 1 36.48 -21.82 -56.07
N ASN A 2 35.52 -22.16 -55.22
CA ASN A 2 35.21 -21.75 -53.85
C ASN A 2 34.35 -22.90 -53.31
N ALA A 3 34.83 -23.56 -52.26
CA ALA A 3 34.22 -24.78 -51.73
C ALA A 3 32.89 -24.47 -51.04
N SER A 4 31.86 -25.23 -51.42
CA SER A 4 30.59 -25.35 -50.74
C SER A 4 30.31 -26.85 -50.50
N ILE A 5 29.78 -27.16 -49.30
CA ILE A 5 28.95 -28.33 -48.96
C ILE A 5 29.66 -29.70 -48.84
N LEU A 6 29.87 -30.19 -47.60
CA LEU A 6 29.38 -31.50 -47.07
C LEU A 6 29.84 -31.81 -45.62
N SER A 7 29.12 -32.72 -44.95
CA SER A 7 29.34 -33.39 -43.64
C SER A 7 28.78 -32.62 -42.42
N MET A 8 27.58 -32.88 -41.88
CA MET A 8 26.91 -34.12 -41.43
C MET A 8 27.63 -34.86 -40.28
N ILE A 9 26.95 -34.83 -39.12
CA ILE A 9 26.77 -35.92 -38.14
C ILE A 9 28.03 -36.46 -37.46
N GLN A 10 28.15 -36.16 -36.16
CA GLN A 10 28.67 -37.13 -35.19
C GLN A 10 27.84 -37.09 -33.90
N ILE A 11 26.97 -38.10 -33.78
CA ILE A 11 26.42 -38.59 -32.51
C ILE A 11 27.28 -39.82 -32.16
N THR A 12 27.78 -39.89 -30.93
CA THR A 12 28.09 -41.18 -30.27
C THR A 12 27.77 -41.08 -28.77
N ASN A 13 26.98 -42.07 -28.33
CA ASN A 13 26.48 -42.42 -26.98
C ASN A 13 27.66 -42.77 -26.01
N GLU A 14 27.61 -42.87 -24.67
CA GLU A 14 26.63 -43.22 -23.60
C GLU A 14 27.41 -43.11 -22.24
N PRO A 15 26.92 -43.42 -21.01
CA PRO A 15 25.56 -43.63 -20.48
C PRO A 15 25.23 -42.81 -19.20
N SER A 16 24.00 -43.04 -18.74
CA SER A 16 23.23 -42.48 -17.62
C SER A 16 23.85 -42.54 -16.21
N THR A 17 23.66 -41.44 -15.47
CA THR A 17 23.23 -41.47 -14.05
C THR A 17 22.23 -40.34 -13.83
N GLU A 18 20.94 -40.65 -13.98
CA GLU A 18 19.86 -39.78 -13.54
C GLU A 18 19.75 -39.87 -12.00
N THR A 19 20.03 -38.76 -11.33
CA THR A 19 19.50 -38.47 -9.98
C THR A 19 18.60 -37.24 -10.09
N PRO A 20 17.32 -37.30 -9.70
CA PRO A 20 16.41 -36.18 -9.84
C PRO A 20 16.60 -35.23 -8.64
N THR A 21 17.62 -34.38 -8.68
CA THR A 21 17.64 -33.18 -7.85
C THR A 21 16.98 -32.07 -8.64
N SER A 22 15.65 -31.97 -8.47
CA SER A 22 14.87 -30.83 -8.91
C SER A 22 15.31 -29.57 -8.14
N ASN A 23 16.41 -28.98 -8.57
CA ASN A 23 16.80 -27.62 -8.19
C ASN A 23 15.85 -26.67 -8.91
N PHE A 24 14.73 -26.33 -8.26
CA PHE A 24 13.92 -25.18 -8.64
C PHE A 24 14.60 -23.91 -8.12
N THR A 25 15.85 -23.70 -8.56
CA THR A 25 16.54 -22.42 -8.49
C THR A 25 15.97 -21.58 -9.63
N ILE A 26 15.39 -20.42 -9.32
CA ILE A 26 15.27 -19.37 -10.33
C ILE A 26 16.69 -18.86 -10.58
N SER A 27 17.45 -19.61 -11.38
CA SER A 27 18.75 -19.22 -11.90
C SER A 27 18.51 -18.18 -12.99
N ILE A 28 18.40 -16.91 -12.60
CA ILE A 28 18.63 -15.83 -13.56
C ILE A 28 20.13 -15.89 -13.86
N ASN A 29 20.51 -16.59 -14.92
CA ASN A 29 21.89 -16.66 -15.38
C ASN A 29 22.44 -15.22 -15.54
N SER A 30 23.70 -15.00 -15.18
CA SER A 30 24.41 -13.74 -15.44
C SER A 30 24.38 -13.33 -16.93
N THR A 31 24.22 -14.29 -17.83
CA THR A 31 23.99 -14.08 -19.27
C THR A 31 22.56 -13.64 -19.65
N THR A 32 21.56 -13.87 -18.79
CA THR A 32 20.24 -13.21 -18.89
C THR A 32 20.27 -11.80 -18.32
N LEU A 33 21.07 -11.54 -17.29
CA LEU A 33 21.25 -10.19 -16.73
C LEU A 33 21.90 -9.22 -17.75
N SER A 34 22.83 -9.71 -18.58
CA SER A 34 23.45 -8.94 -19.66
C SER A 34 22.62 -8.86 -20.95
N LYS A 35 21.55 -9.66 -21.07
CA LYS A 35 20.56 -9.56 -22.17
C LYS A 35 19.37 -8.67 -21.82
N ILE A 36 19.13 -8.41 -20.54
CA ILE A 36 18.08 -7.51 -20.04
C ILE A 36 18.49 -6.03 -20.20
N SER A 37 19.77 -5.73 -20.42
CA SER A 37 20.32 -4.40 -20.71
C SER A 37 20.21 -3.95 -22.18
N GLN A 38 19.13 -4.34 -22.85
CA GLN A 38 18.67 -3.72 -24.10
C GLN A 38 17.27 -3.17 -23.81
N ASP A 39 17.06 -1.87 -24.09
CA ASP A 39 16.02 -0.99 -23.51
C ASP A 39 14.56 -1.47 -23.56
N ASP A 40 14.22 -2.52 -24.32
CA ASP A 40 12.88 -3.14 -24.35
C ASP A 40 12.62 -4.16 -23.22
N ASN A 41 13.66 -4.58 -22.47
CA ASN A 41 13.58 -5.72 -21.54
C ASN A 41 13.38 -5.35 -20.05
N VAL A 42 13.71 -4.12 -19.64
CA VAL A 42 13.56 -3.69 -18.23
C VAL A 42 12.09 -3.65 -17.83
N PHE A 43 11.23 -3.12 -18.70
CA PHE A 43 9.79 -3.08 -18.47
C PHE A 43 9.16 -4.46 -18.36
N SER A 44 9.54 -5.38 -19.25
CA SER A 44 9.09 -6.78 -19.23
C SER A 44 9.55 -7.49 -17.95
N ALA A 45 10.78 -7.24 -17.50
CA ALA A 45 11.30 -7.77 -16.24
C ALA A 45 10.53 -7.23 -15.04
N ILE A 46 10.27 -5.91 -15.01
CA ILE A 46 9.50 -5.24 -13.95
C ILE A 46 8.09 -5.82 -13.84
N ILE A 47 7.37 -5.91 -14.97
CA ILE A 47 6.03 -6.52 -15.01
C ILE A 47 6.08 -7.98 -14.54
N SER A 48 7.05 -8.76 -15.01
CA SER A 48 7.20 -10.18 -14.65
C SER A 48 7.40 -10.38 -13.15
N ILE A 49 8.24 -9.56 -12.51
CA ILE A 49 8.50 -9.63 -11.07
C ILE A 49 7.24 -9.29 -10.28
N PHE A 50 6.57 -8.19 -10.63
CA PHE A 50 5.36 -7.80 -9.94
C PHE A 50 4.25 -8.83 -10.12
N LEU A 51 4.07 -9.35 -11.33
CA LEU A 51 3.12 -10.43 -11.60
C LEU A 51 3.42 -11.62 -10.69
N THR A 52 4.68 -12.03 -10.59
CA THR A 52 5.13 -13.14 -9.73
C THR A 52 4.82 -12.86 -8.26
N GLN A 53 5.13 -11.66 -7.74
CA GLN A 53 4.83 -11.30 -6.36
C GLN A 53 3.32 -11.35 -6.07
N TYR A 54 2.49 -10.87 -6.99
CA TYR A 54 1.04 -10.86 -6.84
C TYR A 54 0.43 -12.25 -6.97
N ILE A 55 0.99 -13.14 -7.80
CA ILE A 55 0.54 -14.54 -7.86
C ILE A 55 0.63 -15.18 -6.47
N PHE A 56 1.74 -14.99 -5.74
CA PHE A 56 1.85 -15.48 -4.36
C PHE A 56 0.85 -14.84 -3.40
N ILE A 57 0.61 -13.53 -3.51
CA ILE A 57 -0.38 -12.81 -2.70
C ILE A 57 -1.80 -13.33 -2.99
N ILE A 58 -2.16 -13.51 -4.26
CA ILE A 58 -3.47 -14.01 -4.71
C ILE A 58 -3.67 -15.46 -4.25
N LEU A 59 -2.64 -16.30 -4.37
CA LEU A 59 -2.70 -17.67 -3.88
C LEU A 59 -2.94 -17.71 -2.37
N GLY A 60 -2.18 -16.92 -1.61
CA GLY A 60 -2.39 -16.77 -0.16
C GLY A 60 -3.78 -16.23 0.16
N PHE A 61 -4.31 -15.32 -0.65
CA PHE A 61 -5.66 -14.79 -0.51
C PHE A 61 -6.71 -15.88 -0.68
N PHE A 62 -6.64 -16.70 -1.74
CA PHE A 62 -7.61 -17.78 -1.95
C PHE A 62 -7.55 -18.84 -0.84
N VAL A 63 -6.34 -19.25 -0.43
CA VAL A 63 -6.16 -20.19 0.69
C VAL A 63 -6.80 -19.66 1.97
N GLY A 64 -6.63 -18.36 2.26
CA GLY A 64 -7.25 -17.72 3.41
C GLY A 64 -8.77 -17.57 3.26
N HIS A 65 -9.25 -17.24 2.06
CA HIS A 65 -10.66 -17.01 1.76
C HIS A 65 -11.47 -18.31 1.91
N PHE A 66 -10.96 -19.41 1.36
CA PHE A 66 -11.54 -20.74 1.50
C PHE A 66 -11.22 -21.40 2.85
N LYS A 67 -10.51 -20.71 3.75
CA LYS A 67 -10.12 -21.19 5.09
C LYS A 67 -9.43 -22.56 5.07
N LEU A 68 -8.59 -22.80 4.05
CA LEU A 68 -7.85 -24.06 3.91
C LEU A 68 -6.79 -24.22 5.01
N LEU A 69 -6.34 -23.12 5.61
CA LEU A 69 -5.46 -23.11 6.79
C LEU A 69 -6.21 -22.64 8.03
N SER A 70 -5.94 -23.29 9.16
CA SER A 70 -6.46 -22.86 10.45
C SER A 70 -5.79 -21.56 10.91
N LYS A 71 -6.50 -20.79 11.76
CA LYS A 71 -5.95 -19.55 12.35
C LYS A 71 -4.64 -19.78 13.11
N ALA A 72 -4.47 -20.95 13.72
CA ALA A 72 -3.25 -21.34 14.43
C ALA A 72 -2.08 -21.54 13.44
N GLN A 73 -2.33 -22.23 12.33
CA GLN A 73 -1.34 -22.42 11.26
C GLN A 73 -0.93 -21.09 10.64
N THR A 74 -1.89 -20.23 10.29
CA THR A 74 -1.60 -18.89 9.76
C THR A 74 -0.75 -18.08 10.75
N ARG A 75 -1.09 -18.10 12.04
CA ARG A 75 -0.31 -17.41 13.08
C ARG A 75 1.09 -18.00 13.24
N GLY A 76 1.24 -19.31 13.14
CA GLY A 76 2.53 -20.00 13.15
C GLY A 76 3.42 -19.55 11.98
N LEU A 77 2.87 -19.56 10.77
CA LEU A 77 3.57 -19.07 9.57
C LEU A 77 3.99 -17.61 9.71
N GLY A 78 3.09 -16.73 10.18
CA GLY A 78 3.43 -15.33 10.41
C GLY A 78 4.56 -15.11 11.42
N ARG A 79 4.60 -15.92 12.49
CA ARG A 79 5.71 -15.89 13.46
C ARG A 79 7.01 -16.37 12.83
N PHE A 80 7.00 -17.43 12.03
CA PHE A 80 8.19 -17.89 11.30
C PHE A 80 8.74 -16.78 10.40
N VAL A 81 7.90 -16.24 9.52
CA VAL A 81 8.26 -15.23 8.53
C VAL A 81 8.82 -13.96 9.19
N TYR A 82 8.07 -13.33 10.09
CA TYR A 82 8.41 -12.00 10.59
C TYR A 82 9.35 -11.98 11.79
N ARG A 83 9.46 -13.08 12.55
CA ARG A 83 10.32 -13.13 13.75
C ARG A 83 11.66 -13.80 13.49
N TYR A 84 11.70 -14.85 12.68
CA TYR A 84 12.91 -15.65 12.49
C TYR A 84 13.51 -15.40 11.11
N ALA A 85 12.76 -15.65 10.04
CA ALA A 85 13.28 -15.50 8.68
C ALA A 85 13.64 -14.04 8.34
N LEU A 86 12.78 -13.07 8.72
CA LEU A 86 13.07 -11.66 8.52
C LEU A 86 14.30 -11.19 9.30
N SER A 87 14.46 -11.64 10.55
CA SER A 87 15.66 -11.34 11.35
C SER A 87 16.92 -11.95 10.74
N ALA A 88 16.83 -13.18 10.22
CA ALA A 88 17.95 -13.85 9.56
C ALA A 88 18.41 -13.09 8.30
N ILE A 89 17.47 -12.64 7.47
CA ILE A 89 17.77 -11.83 6.28
C ILE A 89 18.33 -10.47 6.66
N LEU A 90 17.72 -9.80 7.63
CA LEU A 90 18.18 -8.48 8.06
C LEU A 90 19.61 -8.56 8.59
N PHE A 91 19.91 -9.55 9.42
CA PHE A 91 21.26 -9.85 9.90
C PHE A 91 22.23 -10.03 8.72
N MET A 92 21.92 -10.94 7.80
CA MET A 92 22.79 -11.23 6.65
C MET A 92 23.01 -9.99 5.77
N ALA A 93 21.95 -9.27 5.43
CA ALA A 93 22.03 -8.08 4.60
C ALA A 93 22.88 -6.96 5.24
N THR A 94 22.82 -6.82 6.56
CA THR A 94 23.67 -5.87 7.30
C THR A 94 25.09 -6.36 7.50
N LEU A 95 25.30 -7.67 7.57
CA LEU A 95 26.61 -8.26 7.71
C LEU A 95 27.44 -8.06 6.43
N THR A 96 26.82 -8.14 5.25
CA THR A 96 27.50 -7.99 3.95
C THR A 96 27.50 -6.55 3.43
N ILE A 97 26.93 -5.59 4.15
CA ILE A 97 26.77 -4.23 3.64
C ILE A 97 28.12 -3.51 3.58
N GLN A 98 28.37 -2.80 2.48
CA GLN A 98 29.50 -1.87 2.38
C GLN A 98 28.98 -0.47 2.64
N LEU A 99 29.38 0.12 3.77
CA LEU A 99 28.84 1.41 4.21
C LEU A 99 29.21 2.58 3.28
N ASP A 100 30.30 2.45 2.54
CA ASP A 100 30.81 3.49 1.63
C ASP A 100 29.95 3.65 0.36
N LEU A 101 29.27 2.59 -0.08
CA LEU A 101 28.39 2.61 -1.25
C LEU A 101 27.00 3.20 -0.96
N ILE A 102 26.70 3.47 0.30
CA ILE A 102 25.38 3.88 0.75
C ILE A 102 25.11 5.34 0.41
N GLN A 103 23.98 5.55 -0.26
CA GLN A 103 23.43 6.87 -0.55
C GLN A 103 22.64 7.38 0.66
N TRP A 104 23.36 7.95 1.62
CA TRP A 104 22.78 8.55 2.83
C TRP A 104 21.67 9.58 2.57
N PRO A 105 21.72 10.44 1.53
CA PRO A 105 20.63 11.37 1.25
C PRO A 105 19.28 10.68 1.03
N ALA A 106 19.25 9.55 0.32
CA ALA A 106 18.02 8.78 0.09
C ALA A 106 17.47 8.16 1.38
N ILE A 107 18.36 7.64 2.25
CA ILE A 107 17.96 7.08 3.55
C ILE A 107 17.37 8.18 4.44
N TRP A 108 18.06 9.32 4.57
CA TRP A 108 17.60 10.43 5.40
C TRP A 108 16.32 11.06 4.88
N ALA A 109 16.16 11.23 3.57
CA ALA A 109 14.93 11.72 2.96
C ALA A 109 13.74 10.81 3.24
N THR A 110 13.93 9.50 3.04
CA THR A 110 12.89 8.50 3.24
C THR A 110 12.53 8.35 4.72
N PHE A 111 13.52 8.33 5.61
CA PHE A 111 13.27 8.22 7.04
C PHE A 111 12.59 9.48 7.60
N THR A 112 13.08 10.67 7.22
CA THR A 112 12.52 11.94 7.69
C THR A 112 11.09 12.16 7.20
N SER A 113 10.78 11.80 5.94
CA SER A 113 9.39 11.83 5.45
C SER A 113 8.48 10.91 6.26
N ARG A 114 8.94 9.70 6.64
CA ARG A 114 8.15 8.81 7.51
C ARG A 114 7.92 9.44 8.88
N VAL A 115 8.96 9.96 9.50
CA VAL A 115 8.86 10.62 10.81
C VAL A 115 7.82 11.75 10.77
N LEU A 116 7.92 12.65 9.79
CA LEU A 116 6.99 13.77 9.63
C LEU A 116 5.54 13.28 9.41
N MET A 117 5.34 12.30 8.53
CA MET A 117 4.02 11.73 8.25
C MET A 117 3.40 11.03 9.46
N SER A 118 4.21 10.34 10.28
CA SER A 118 3.75 9.76 11.54
C SER A 118 3.27 10.84 12.51
N PHE A 119 4.08 11.89 12.69
CA PHE A 119 3.74 13.00 13.59
C PHE A 119 2.48 13.73 13.12
N VAL A 120 2.35 14.04 11.83
CA VAL A 120 1.15 14.67 11.26
C VAL A 120 -0.08 13.78 11.48
N GLY A 121 0.03 12.48 11.21
CA GLY A 121 -1.08 11.53 11.42
C GLY A 121 -1.52 11.40 12.88
N ILE A 122 -0.55 11.27 13.80
CA ILE A 122 -0.81 11.23 15.24
C ILE A 122 -1.45 12.53 15.70
N LEU A 123 -0.86 13.68 15.37
CA LEU A 123 -1.34 14.99 15.82
C LEU A 123 -2.72 15.30 15.26
N ALA A 124 -2.98 15.01 13.98
CA ALA A 124 -4.31 15.16 13.39
C ALA A 124 -5.36 14.31 14.13
N CYS A 125 -5.03 13.05 14.43
CA CYS A 125 -5.92 12.17 15.19
C CYS A 125 -6.19 12.72 16.61
N LEU A 126 -5.17 13.21 17.30
CA LEU A 126 -5.30 13.77 18.64
C LEU A 126 -6.09 15.08 18.63
N SER A 127 -5.86 15.97 17.65
CA SER A 127 -6.60 17.22 17.50
C SER A 127 -8.09 16.95 17.26
N ILE A 128 -8.42 16.03 16.35
CA ILE A 128 -9.82 15.66 16.05
C ILE A 128 -10.48 14.97 17.25
N SER A 129 -9.76 14.08 17.93
CA SER A 129 -10.29 13.33 19.07
C SER A 129 -10.20 14.06 20.42
N ARG A 130 -9.73 15.31 20.45
CA ARG A 130 -9.42 16.09 21.66
C ARG A 130 -8.55 15.28 22.65
N ALA A 131 -7.49 14.67 22.11
CA ALA A 131 -6.53 13.83 22.82
C ALA A 131 -7.15 12.64 23.58
N ARG A 132 -8.31 12.13 23.16
CA ARG A 132 -8.97 10.99 23.82
C ARG A 132 -8.54 9.64 23.28
N LEU A 133 -8.16 9.56 22.00
CA LEU A 133 -7.90 8.30 21.29
C LEU A 133 -6.41 8.10 21.01
N LEU A 134 -5.60 7.95 22.08
CA LEU A 134 -4.15 7.79 21.98
C LEU A 134 -3.77 6.53 21.18
N GLY A 135 -4.45 5.41 21.45
CA GLY A 135 -4.20 4.15 20.74
C GLY A 135 -4.48 4.27 19.24
N LEU A 136 -5.57 4.94 18.87
CA LEU A 136 -5.90 5.16 17.45
C LEU A 136 -4.85 6.04 16.76
N GLY A 137 -4.39 7.10 17.42
CA GLY A 137 -3.32 7.95 16.89
C GLY A 137 -2.04 7.16 16.62
N ALA A 138 -1.65 6.28 17.56
CA ALA A 138 -0.50 5.39 17.38
C ALA A 138 -0.65 4.46 16.17
N ILE A 139 -1.81 3.83 16.02
CA ILE A 139 -2.10 2.95 14.87
C ILE A 139 -2.10 3.74 13.56
N ILE A 140 -2.64 4.96 13.52
CA ILE A 140 -2.60 5.81 12.32
C ILE A 140 -1.16 6.17 11.96
N GLY A 141 -0.33 6.57 12.93
CA GLY A 141 1.09 6.86 12.69
C GLY A 141 1.85 5.64 12.14
N LEU A 142 1.55 4.44 12.65
CA LEU A 142 2.11 3.20 12.13
C LEU A 142 1.58 2.84 10.75
N LEU A 143 0.29 3.01 10.45
CA LEU A 143 -0.24 2.74 9.10
C LEU A 143 0.41 3.62 8.02
N MET A 144 0.79 4.85 8.39
CA MET A 144 1.50 5.76 7.50
C MET A 144 2.95 5.33 7.26
N THR A 145 3.64 4.77 8.26
CA THR A 145 5.10 4.60 8.24
C THR A 145 5.62 3.16 8.25
N ASP A 146 4.94 2.23 8.92
CA ASP A 146 5.34 0.83 9.02
C ASP A 146 4.87 0.07 7.77
N THR A 147 5.80 -0.16 6.87
CA THR A 147 5.57 -0.71 5.54
C THR A 147 6.27 -2.04 5.35
N ASN A 148 5.88 -2.77 4.29
CA ASN A 148 6.41 -4.10 4.01
C ASN A 148 7.72 -4.04 3.20
N ASP A 149 8.73 -3.40 3.79
CA ASP A 149 9.97 -3.04 3.09
C ASP A 149 10.78 -4.25 2.62
N ILE A 150 10.91 -5.31 3.43
CA ILE A 150 11.75 -6.46 3.07
C ILE A 150 10.99 -7.50 2.23
N ALA A 151 9.70 -7.73 2.46
CA ALA A 151 8.98 -8.76 1.69
C ALA A 151 8.59 -8.30 0.29
N VAL A 152 8.30 -7.01 0.11
CA VAL A 152 7.81 -6.46 -1.16
C VAL A 152 8.89 -5.62 -1.83
N ILE A 153 9.46 -4.64 -1.12
CA ILE A 153 10.30 -3.61 -1.75
C ILE A 153 11.72 -4.11 -2.03
N TYR A 154 12.35 -4.81 -1.07
CA TYR A 154 13.69 -5.36 -1.23
C TYR A 154 13.85 -6.25 -2.48
N PRO A 155 13.02 -7.29 -2.74
CA PRO A 155 13.16 -8.11 -3.94
C PRO A 155 12.92 -7.33 -5.24
N THR A 156 12.04 -6.33 -5.22
CA THR A 156 11.84 -5.42 -6.36
C THR A 156 13.12 -4.65 -6.66
N PHE A 157 13.70 -3.95 -5.68
CA PHE A 157 14.93 -3.18 -5.90
C PHE A 157 16.16 -4.03 -6.15
N ARG A 158 16.23 -5.26 -5.65
CA ARG A 158 17.34 -6.18 -5.96
C ARG A 158 17.52 -6.41 -7.46
N ILE A 159 16.46 -6.21 -8.24
CA ILE A 159 16.47 -6.38 -9.70
C ILE A 159 16.52 -5.01 -10.40
N LEU A 160 15.69 -4.04 -10.01
CA LEU A 160 15.70 -2.71 -10.66
C LEU A 160 16.99 -1.93 -10.37
N TYR A 161 17.41 -1.88 -9.12
CA TYR A 161 18.55 -1.10 -8.65
C TYR A 161 19.29 -1.88 -7.55
N PRO A 162 20.08 -2.92 -7.89
CA PRO A 162 20.64 -3.87 -6.94
C PRO A 162 21.45 -3.22 -5.82
N LEU A 163 22.19 -2.16 -6.12
CA LEU A 163 22.97 -1.38 -5.14
C LEU A 163 22.08 -0.63 -4.14
N MET A 164 20.85 -0.26 -4.52
CA MET A 164 19.92 0.46 -3.65
C MET A 164 19.08 -0.47 -2.77
N ALA A 165 19.04 -1.78 -3.06
CA ALA A 165 18.23 -2.73 -2.31
C ALA A 165 18.63 -2.79 -0.81
N TYR A 166 19.92 -2.66 -0.51
CA TYR A 166 20.44 -2.69 0.86
C TYR A 166 19.95 -1.51 1.73
N HIS A 167 19.60 -0.38 1.12
CA HIS A 167 19.05 0.79 1.83
C HIS A 167 17.74 0.46 2.55
N CYS A 168 16.95 -0.48 2.00
CA CYS A 168 15.72 -0.97 2.65
C CYS A 168 15.99 -1.50 4.06
N CYS A 169 17.12 -2.20 4.25
CA CYS A 169 17.46 -2.83 5.52
C CYS A 169 17.77 -1.80 6.61
N ILE A 170 18.49 -0.73 6.25
CA ILE A 170 18.82 0.37 7.17
C ILE A 170 17.55 1.14 7.54
N ILE A 171 16.69 1.45 6.57
CA ILE A 171 15.45 2.18 6.82
C ILE A 171 14.53 1.36 7.75
N VAL A 172 14.44 0.04 7.56
CA VAL A 172 13.71 -0.86 8.47
C VAL A 172 14.26 -0.80 9.89
N ALA A 173 15.58 -0.83 10.05
CA ALA A 173 16.19 -0.75 11.36
C ALA A 173 15.89 0.59 12.06
N LEU A 174 16.01 1.71 11.35
CA LEU A 174 15.66 3.04 11.86
C LEU A 174 14.17 3.13 12.25
N GLN A 175 13.28 2.58 11.42
CA GLN A 175 11.84 2.51 11.68
C GLN A 175 11.54 1.75 12.99
N VAL A 176 12.18 0.60 13.20
CA VAL A 176 11.98 -0.21 14.41
C VAL A 176 12.59 0.46 15.64
N LEU A 177 13.77 1.07 15.52
CA LEU A 177 14.48 1.67 16.64
C LEU A 177 13.84 2.96 17.14
N ILE A 178 13.25 3.77 16.25
CA ILE A 178 12.78 5.12 16.59
C ILE A 178 11.25 5.21 16.56
N LEU A 179 10.62 4.85 15.44
CA LEU A 179 9.18 5.10 15.24
C LEU A 179 8.28 4.12 16.00
N LYS A 180 8.64 2.82 16.03
CA LYS A 180 7.89 1.82 16.79
C LYS A 180 7.83 2.12 18.30
N PRO A 181 8.91 2.52 18.99
CA PRO A 181 8.83 2.93 20.39
C PRO A 181 7.79 4.00 20.70
N ILE A 182 7.75 5.04 19.88
CA ILE A 182 6.80 6.15 20.05
C ILE A 182 5.36 5.60 19.95
N ALA A 183 5.09 4.74 18.98
CA ALA A 183 3.78 4.13 18.82
C ALA A 183 3.44 3.16 19.96
N PHE A 184 4.37 2.30 20.39
CA PHE A 184 4.18 1.40 21.52
C PHE A 184 3.92 2.15 22.82
N LEU A 185 4.64 3.26 23.05
CA LEU A 185 4.42 4.12 24.18
C LEU A 185 2.99 4.66 24.18
N LEU A 186 2.53 5.23 23.06
CA LEU A 186 1.16 5.74 22.93
C LEU A 186 0.10 4.64 23.11
N LEU A 187 0.34 3.43 22.62
CA LEU A 187 -0.53 2.26 22.81
C LEU A 187 -0.60 1.85 24.29
N GLU A 188 0.53 1.78 24.99
CA GLU A 188 0.55 1.43 26.41
C GLU A 188 -0.04 2.56 27.28
N MET A 189 0.15 3.82 26.89
CA MET A 189 -0.54 4.94 27.50
C MET A 189 -2.06 4.81 27.36
N ASN A 190 -2.54 4.32 26.21
CA ASN A 190 -3.95 4.04 25.99
C ASN A 190 -4.46 2.93 26.90
N THR A 191 -3.74 1.80 27.02
CA THR A 191 -4.16 0.67 27.88
C THR A 191 -4.22 1.07 29.36
N VAL A 192 -3.23 1.84 29.85
CA VAL A 192 -3.22 2.36 31.23
C VAL A 192 -4.38 3.34 31.45
N ARG A 193 -4.68 4.18 30.46
CA ARG A 193 -5.81 5.11 30.53
C ARG A 193 -7.15 4.38 30.58
N GLU A 194 -7.36 3.36 29.75
CA GLU A 194 -8.58 2.54 29.75
C GLU A 194 -8.77 1.80 31.08
N ARG A 195 -7.70 1.19 31.61
CA ARG A 195 -7.74 0.55 32.94
C ARG A 195 -8.16 1.53 34.03
N ARG A 196 -7.64 2.77 34.01
CA ARG A 196 -8.04 3.82 34.96
C ARG A 196 -9.51 4.18 34.84
N MET A 197 -10.07 4.27 33.63
CA MET A 197 -11.51 4.54 33.46
C MET A 197 -12.37 3.42 34.04
N ILE A 198 -11.97 2.16 33.86
CA ILE A 198 -12.67 0.99 34.40
C ILE A 198 -12.58 0.96 35.94
N LEU A 199 -11.42 1.27 36.51
CA LEU A 199 -11.25 1.29 37.97
C LEU A 199 -12.03 2.43 38.64
N ARG A 200 -12.11 3.60 38.00
CA ARG A 200 -12.97 4.71 38.44
C ARG A 200 -14.44 4.33 38.45
N THR A 201 -14.91 3.62 37.41
CA THR A 201 -16.31 3.14 37.38
C THR A 201 -16.59 2.05 38.41
N LEU A 202 -15.56 1.36 38.91
CA LEU A 202 -15.67 0.39 40.00
C LEU A 202 -15.39 0.99 41.39
N ASN A 203 -15.33 2.33 41.53
CA ASN A 203 -15.00 3.04 42.78
C ASN A 203 -13.73 2.54 43.49
N LYS A 204 -12.78 1.94 42.77
CA LYS A 204 -11.48 1.54 43.32
C LYS A 204 -10.49 2.69 43.13
N THR A 205 -10.08 3.31 44.24
CA THR A 205 -9.04 4.33 44.30
C THR A 205 -7.65 3.69 44.17
N SER A 206 -7.32 3.18 42.97
CA SER A 206 -5.95 2.76 42.67
C SER A 206 -5.27 3.83 41.82
N SER A 207 -4.28 4.50 42.42
CA SER A 207 -3.41 5.44 41.74
C SER A 207 -2.44 4.70 40.81
N THR A 208 -2.93 4.29 39.65
CA THR A 208 -2.10 3.69 38.60
C THR A 208 -1.43 4.80 37.80
N HIS A 209 -0.39 5.41 38.37
CA HIS A 209 0.55 6.24 37.62
C HIS A 209 1.35 5.37 36.65
N MET A 210 1.75 5.96 35.53
CA MET A 210 2.71 5.34 34.63
C MET A 210 4.06 5.33 35.32
N THR A 211 4.43 4.18 35.90
CA THR A 211 5.71 4.07 36.59
C THR A 211 6.84 4.13 35.56
N TYR A 212 7.98 4.72 35.94
CA TYR A 212 9.22 4.66 35.18
C TYR A 212 9.58 3.21 34.77
N ARG A 213 9.20 2.22 35.60
CA ARG A 213 9.30 0.80 35.31
C ARG A 213 8.56 0.38 34.03
N THR A 214 7.41 0.97 33.71
CA THR A 214 6.66 0.68 32.49
C THR A 214 7.36 1.25 31.27
N LEU A 215 7.89 2.48 31.36
CA LEU A 215 8.70 3.10 30.30
C LEU A 215 9.96 2.28 30.02
N PHE A 216 10.71 1.93 31.07
CA PHE A 216 11.89 1.10 30.97
C PHE A 216 11.58 -0.27 30.35
N LYS A 217 10.46 -0.90 30.75
CA LYS A 217 10.01 -2.17 30.17
C LYS A 217 9.73 -2.06 28.67
N ILE A 218 9.10 -0.98 28.22
CA ILE A 218 8.81 -0.76 26.79
C ILE A 218 10.12 -0.61 26.01
N ILE A 219 11.04 0.25 26.48
CA ILE A 219 12.34 0.47 25.84
C ILE A 219 13.13 -0.85 25.78
N TYR A 220 13.20 -1.58 26.90
CA TYR A 220 13.86 -2.88 26.97
C TYR A 220 13.26 -3.90 26.00
N GLN A 221 11.92 -3.95 25.91
CA GLN A 221 11.23 -4.86 24.98
C GLN A 221 11.53 -4.53 23.51
N ILE A 222 11.78 -3.27 23.18
CA ILE A 222 12.09 -2.84 21.82
C ILE A 222 13.56 -3.08 21.48
N LEU A 223 14.47 -2.82 22.42
CA LEU A 223 15.89 -3.14 22.23
C LEU A 223 16.11 -4.65 22.08
N LEU A 224 15.28 -5.46 22.72
CA LEU A 224 15.25 -6.93 22.55
C LEU A 224 14.34 -7.41 21.41
N ASP A 225 13.85 -6.52 20.56
CA ASP A 225 13.15 -6.95 19.35
C ASP A 225 14.14 -7.73 18.46
N PRO A 226 13.80 -8.96 18.02
CA PRO A 226 14.68 -9.77 17.17
C PRO A 226 15.18 -9.05 15.91
N LEU A 227 14.45 -8.06 15.40
CA LEU A 227 14.89 -7.27 14.26
C LEU A 227 15.99 -6.27 14.64
N VAL A 228 15.88 -5.62 15.79
CA VAL A 228 16.91 -4.69 16.30
C VAL A 228 18.19 -5.46 16.63
N LEU A 229 18.05 -6.61 17.30
CA LEU A 229 19.19 -7.46 17.61
C LEU A 229 19.86 -8.00 16.34
N ALA A 230 19.08 -8.44 15.35
CA ALA A 230 19.63 -8.87 14.06
C ALA A 230 20.44 -7.77 13.37
N PHE A 231 19.90 -6.53 13.32
CA PHE A 231 20.61 -5.40 12.74
C PHE A 231 21.88 -5.05 13.51
N ALA A 232 21.81 -4.97 14.84
CA ALA A 232 22.94 -4.63 15.69
C ALA A 232 24.06 -5.68 15.60
N PHE A 233 23.71 -6.96 15.70
CA PHE A 233 24.69 -8.04 15.53
C PHE A 233 25.25 -8.03 14.11
N GLY A 234 24.44 -7.80 13.09
CA GLY A 234 24.93 -7.75 11.72
C GLY A 234 25.96 -6.63 11.49
N LEU A 235 25.79 -5.45 12.09
CA LEU A 235 26.80 -4.39 12.07
C LEU A 235 28.08 -4.78 12.84
N ILE A 236 27.95 -5.41 14.01
CA ILE A 236 29.12 -5.88 14.79
C ILE A 236 29.91 -6.90 13.97
N PHE A 237 29.23 -7.88 13.38
CA PHE A 237 29.87 -8.91 12.55
C PHE A 237 30.36 -8.38 11.21
N ASN A 238 29.72 -7.35 10.64
CA ASN A 238 30.23 -6.63 9.47
C ASN A 238 31.62 -6.02 9.76
N ALA A 239 31.78 -5.41 10.93
CA ALA A 239 33.06 -4.84 11.38
C ALA A 239 34.11 -5.92 11.67
N VAL A 240 33.70 -7.05 12.27
CA VAL A 240 34.61 -8.19 12.59
C VAL A 240 35.09 -8.91 11.33
N PHE A 241 34.19 -9.17 10.38
CA PHE A 241 34.50 -9.94 9.17
C PHE A 241 34.87 -9.07 7.96
N HIS A 242 34.99 -7.75 8.15
CA HIS A 242 35.22 -6.79 7.07
C HIS A 242 34.31 -7.10 5.87
N HIS A 243 32.99 -7.05 6.09
CA HIS A 243 31.93 -7.31 5.11
C HIS A 243 31.95 -8.67 4.36
N ASN A 244 32.88 -9.58 4.69
CA ASN A 244 33.06 -10.87 4.00
C ASN A 244 32.88 -12.06 4.98
N PRO A 245 31.63 -12.52 5.21
CA PRO A 245 31.36 -13.67 6.07
C PRO A 245 31.96 -14.98 5.52
N PRO A 246 32.27 -15.95 6.40
CA PRO A 246 32.60 -17.31 5.97
C PRO A 246 31.47 -17.92 5.12
N GLU A 247 31.83 -18.72 4.11
CA GLU A 247 30.89 -19.27 3.13
C GLU A 247 29.75 -20.09 3.75
N TYR A 248 30.04 -20.85 4.82
CA TYR A 248 29.03 -21.62 5.56
C TYR A 248 27.93 -20.74 6.17
N PHE A 249 28.29 -19.57 6.70
CA PHE A 249 27.33 -18.60 7.24
C PHE A 249 26.45 -18.07 6.11
N THR A 250 27.08 -17.69 5.00
CA THR A 250 26.38 -17.16 3.82
C THR A 250 25.39 -18.17 3.26
N HIS A 251 25.79 -19.44 3.10
CA HIS A 251 24.90 -20.49 2.61
C HIS A 251 23.69 -20.69 3.52
N PHE A 252 23.91 -20.79 4.83
CA PHE A 252 22.83 -20.97 5.82
C PHE A 252 21.81 -19.83 5.77
N PHE A 253 22.26 -18.57 5.76
CA PHE A 253 21.37 -17.41 5.73
C PHE A 253 20.71 -17.20 4.35
N ASN A 254 21.38 -17.59 3.27
CA ASN A 254 20.79 -17.56 1.92
C ASN A 254 19.59 -18.50 1.80
N THR A 255 19.60 -19.67 2.46
CA THR A 255 18.43 -20.56 2.52
C THR A 255 17.20 -19.89 3.17
N PHE A 256 17.42 -19.06 4.20
CA PHE A 256 16.34 -18.23 4.77
C PHE A 256 15.86 -17.15 3.80
N SER A 257 16.77 -16.54 3.04
CA SER A 257 16.44 -15.51 2.04
C SER A 257 15.54 -16.06 0.93
N GLU A 258 15.89 -17.23 0.39
CA GLU A 258 15.14 -17.89 -0.68
C GLU A 258 13.72 -18.30 -0.26
N THR A 259 13.57 -18.81 0.97
CA THR A 259 12.25 -19.22 1.49
C THR A 259 11.39 -18.04 1.94
N PHE A 260 12.00 -16.97 2.44
CA PHE A 260 11.27 -15.86 3.05
C PHE A 260 10.36 -15.13 2.07
N VAL A 261 10.84 -14.74 0.89
CA VAL A 261 10.08 -13.85 -0.01
C VAL A 261 8.76 -14.51 -0.40
N SER A 262 8.78 -15.76 -0.84
CA SER A 262 7.57 -16.52 -1.20
C SER A 262 6.65 -16.73 -0.01
N CYS A 263 7.17 -17.14 1.16
CA CYS A 263 6.37 -17.33 2.36
C CYS A 263 5.75 -16.02 2.88
N ALA A 264 6.47 -14.90 2.77
CA ALA A 264 6.02 -13.60 3.24
C ALA A 264 4.92 -13.02 2.35
N LEU A 265 5.06 -13.13 1.03
CA LEU A 265 4.03 -12.71 0.07
C LEU A 265 2.77 -13.58 0.18
N PHE A 266 2.94 -14.89 0.35
CA PHE A 266 1.82 -15.80 0.62
C PHE A 266 1.11 -15.47 1.94
N TYR A 267 1.87 -15.20 3.01
CA TYR A 267 1.30 -14.79 4.30
C TYR A 267 0.61 -13.42 4.22
N LEU A 268 1.15 -12.47 3.46
CA LEU A 268 0.50 -11.19 3.18
C LEU A 268 -0.88 -11.42 2.52
N GLY A 269 -0.96 -12.34 1.55
CA GLY A 269 -2.22 -12.81 0.97
C GLY A 269 -3.20 -13.37 1.99
N LEU A 270 -2.74 -14.23 2.90
CA LEU A 270 -3.56 -14.77 3.99
C LEU A 270 -4.10 -13.67 4.91
N VAL A 271 -3.29 -12.64 5.20
CA VAL A 271 -3.72 -11.48 5.99
C VAL A 271 -4.82 -10.70 5.27
N CYS A 272 -4.66 -10.47 3.96
CA CYS A 272 -5.67 -9.81 3.12
C CYS A 272 -7.00 -10.59 3.05
N ALA A 273 -6.95 -11.92 3.05
CA ALA A 273 -8.18 -12.73 3.03
C ALA A 273 -8.86 -12.82 4.40
N ASN A 274 -8.11 -12.72 5.49
CA ASN A 274 -8.66 -12.67 6.83
C ASN A 274 -9.18 -11.28 7.21
N SER A 275 -8.85 -10.24 6.45
CA SER A 275 -9.35 -8.88 6.66
C SER A 275 -10.75 -8.64 6.10
N VAL A 276 -11.54 -9.68 5.79
CA VAL A 276 -12.81 -9.52 5.08
C VAL A 276 -13.88 -8.84 5.95
N THR A 277 -14.06 -7.54 5.68
CA THR A 277 -15.30 -6.74 5.69
C THR A 277 -16.07 -6.54 7.00
N GLY A 278 -15.37 -6.57 8.13
CA GLY A 278 -15.90 -6.13 9.43
C GLY A 278 -15.72 -4.64 9.75
N VAL A 279 -15.24 -3.82 8.81
CA VAL A 279 -15.03 -2.39 9.08
C VAL A 279 -16.37 -1.71 9.27
N SER A 280 -16.60 -1.28 10.51
CA SER A 280 -17.73 -0.42 10.87
C SER A 280 -17.79 0.73 9.88
N ALA A 281 -19.00 1.08 9.42
CA ALA A 281 -19.19 2.21 8.51
C ALA A 281 -18.50 3.51 8.99
N ARG A 282 -18.23 3.60 10.30
CA ARG A 282 -17.48 4.68 10.95
C ARG A 282 -16.01 4.80 10.54
N SER A 283 -15.30 3.71 10.24
CA SER A 283 -13.85 3.72 9.99
C SER A 283 -13.45 3.75 8.52
N LYS A 284 -14.40 3.56 7.58
CA LYS A 284 -14.16 3.65 6.14
C LYS A 284 -13.66 5.02 5.64
N PRO A 285 -14.17 6.16 6.12
CA PRO A 285 -13.66 7.48 5.71
C PRO A 285 -12.21 7.69 6.14
N LEU A 286 -11.90 7.30 7.38
CA LEU A 286 -10.55 7.37 7.93
C LEU A 286 -9.58 6.50 7.11
N LEU A 287 -9.99 5.28 6.75
CA LEU A 287 -9.22 4.40 5.87
C LEU A 287 -8.88 5.07 4.53
N SER A 288 -9.88 5.67 3.89
CA SER A 288 -9.70 6.36 2.61
C SER A 288 -8.71 7.52 2.74
N ILE A 289 -8.83 8.34 3.77
CA ILE A 289 -7.91 9.45 4.03
C ILE A 289 -6.48 8.94 4.21
N ILE A 290 -6.30 7.88 5.01
CA ILE A 290 -4.99 7.30 5.27
C ILE A 290 -4.33 6.84 3.96
N LEU A 291 -5.06 6.07 3.15
CA LEU A 291 -4.56 5.56 1.87
C LEU A 291 -4.25 6.70 0.88
N SER A 292 -5.12 7.70 0.76
CA SER A 292 -4.90 8.83 -0.15
C SER A 292 -3.67 9.66 0.25
N ILE A 293 -3.53 9.96 1.54
CA ILE A 293 -2.38 10.69 2.05
C ILE A 293 -1.10 9.89 1.84
N LYS A 294 -1.10 8.59 2.14
CA LYS A 294 0.07 7.72 1.95
C LYS A 294 0.47 7.61 0.48
N ALA A 295 -0.49 7.43 -0.44
CA ALA A 295 -0.21 7.27 -1.86
C ALA A 295 0.23 8.56 -2.57
N LEU A 296 -0.18 9.74 -2.07
CA LEU A 296 0.09 11.02 -2.74
C LEU A 296 1.11 11.89 -2.01
N LEU A 297 0.94 12.10 -0.71
CA LEU A 297 1.75 13.05 0.05
C LEU A 297 3.13 12.49 0.40
N MET A 298 3.19 11.18 0.73
CA MET A 298 4.45 10.54 1.13
C MET A 298 5.51 10.56 0.00
N PRO A 299 5.20 10.22 -1.27
CA PRO A 299 6.18 10.31 -2.36
C PRO A 299 6.65 11.74 -2.62
N ILE A 300 5.71 12.70 -2.69
CA ILE A 300 6.06 14.10 -2.93
C ILE A 300 6.98 14.65 -1.83
N LEU A 301 6.67 14.33 -0.58
CA LEU A 301 7.47 14.75 0.56
C LEU A 301 8.86 14.10 0.54
N ALA A 302 8.95 12.80 0.28
CA ALA A 302 10.21 12.06 0.23
C ALA A 302 11.13 12.61 -0.88
N THR A 303 10.62 12.82 -2.10
CA THR A 303 11.40 13.38 -3.21
C THR A 303 11.87 14.80 -2.92
N LYS A 304 11.01 15.67 -2.37
CA LYS A 304 11.43 17.03 -1.97
C LYS A 304 12.53 17.02 -0.92
N LEU A 305 12.41 16.15 0.09
CA LEU A 305 13.45 15.99 1.11
C LEU A 305 14.75 15.44 0.51
N TYR A 306 14.66 14.58 -0.50
CA TYR A 306 15.83 14.06 -1.20
C TYR A 306 16.63 15.19 -1.86
N HIS A 307 16.02 16.07 -2.65
CA HIS A 307 16.74 17.21 -3.24
C HIS A 307 17.35 18.15 -2.19
N ILE A 308 16.70 18.29 -1.02
CA ILE A 308 17.24 19.09 0.09
C ILE A 308 18.50 18.43 0.68
N PHE A 309 18.49 17.11 0.90
CA PHE A 309 19.62 16.38 1.46
C PHE A 309 20.74 16.09 0.45
N ALA A 310 20.39 15.94 -0.83
CA ALA A 310 21.31 15.57 -1.90
C ALA A 310 21.97 16.78 -2.59
N LYS A 311 21.83 18.00 -2.03
CA LYS A 311 22.19 19.34 -2.57
C LYS A 311 23.38 19.44 -3.56
N ASN A 312 24.39 18.58 -3.47
CA ASN A 312 25.60 18.57 -4.31
C ASN A 312 25.90 17.21 -5.00
N SER A 313 25.10 16.17 -4.78
CA SER A 313 25.36 14.80 -5.24
C SER A 313 24.05 14.13 -5.70
N GLU A 314 23.46 14.66 -6.76
CA GLU A 314 22.21 14.13 -7.32
C GLU A 314 22.48 12.83 -8.08
N ASN A 315 22.02 11.72 -7.49
CA ASN A 315 22.03 10.41 -8.13
C ASN A 315 20.60 10.03 -8.56
N ALA A 316 20.37 9.92 -9.87
CA ALA A 316 19.04 9.60 -10.41
C ALA A 316 18.46 8.29 -9.86
N SER A 317 19.29 7.26 -9.69
CA SER A 317 18.88 5.98 -9.10
C SER A 317 18.45 6.09 -7.64
N ALA A 318 19.06 6.99 -6.86
CA ALA A 318 18.71 7.24 -5.47
C ALA A 318 17.43 8.09 -5.33
N GLU A 319 17.17 8.98 -6.29
CA GLU A 319 15.89 9.69 -6.41
C GLU A 319 14.75 8.73 -6.75
N CYS A 320 14.92 7.92 -7.79
CA CYS A 320 13.97 6.87 -8.19
C CYS A 320 13.70 5.92 -7.02
N PHE A 321 14.75 5.48 -6.32
CA PHE A 321 14.62 4.67 -5.11
C PHE A 321 13.74 5.35 -4.07
N THR A 322 14.06 6.61 -3.71
CA THR A 322 13.32 7.36 -2.68
C THR A 322 11.84 7.50 -3.03
N LEU A 323 11.53 7.81 -4.29
CA LEU A 323 10.16 7.96 -4.78
C LEU A 323 9.41 6.63 -4.75
N LEU A 324 9.94 5.56 -5.33
CA LEU A 324 9.24 4.28 -5.44
C LEU A 324 9.11 3.57 -4.09
N TYR A 325 10.14 3.66 -3.23
CA TYR A 325 10.13 3.10 -1.89
C TYR A 325 9.04 3.72 -1.00
N SER A 326 8.73 5.00 -1.21
CA SER A 326 7.71 5.72 -0.44
C SER A 326 6.28 5.20 -0.67
N LEU A 327 6.03 4.49 -1.78
CA LEU A 327 4.72 3.91 -2.13
C LEU A 327 4.43 2.58 -1.41
N SER A 328 5.40 2.07 -0.66
CA SER A 328 5.34 0.74 -0.04
C SER A 328 4.05 0.49 0.76
N PRO A 329 3.40 -0.68 0.60
CA PRO A 329 2.18 -1.00 1.32
C PRO A 329 2.44 -1.21 2.82
N ALA A 330 1.40 -1.11 3.63
CA ALA A 330 1.51 -1.29 5.08
C ALA A 330 1.99 -2.71 5.46
N ASN A 331 2.73 -2.80 6.57
CA ASN A 331 3.27 -4.06 7.06
C ASN A 331 2.17 -5.02 7.55
N ALA A 332 2.18 -6.27 7.10
CA ALA A 332 1.18 -7.28 7.49
C ALA A 332 1.17 -7.54 9.02
N ASN A 333 2.32 -7.41 9.68
CA ASN A 333 2.43 -7.64 11.12
C ASN A 333 1.69 -6.59 11.97
N LEU A 334 1.36 -5.43 11.39
CA LEU A 334 0.60 -4.40 12.07
C LEU A 334 -0.80 -4.86 12.50
N LEU A 335 -1.40 -5.81 11.77
CA LEU A 335 -2.68 -6.42 12.16
C LEU A 335 -2.57 -7.21 13.46
N SER A 336 -1.46 -7.93 13.65
CA SER A 336 -1.22 -8.69 14.88
C SER A 336 -1.06 -7.76 16.08
N LEU A 337 -0.40 -6.62 15.87
CA LEU A 337 -0.22 -5.56 16.86
C LEU A 337 -1.54 -4.90 17.24
N ALA A 338 -2.32 -4.48 16.25
CA ALA A 338 -3.64 -3.87 16.44
C ALA A 338 -4.60 -4.81 17.19
N SER A 339 -4.52 -6.11 16.89
CA SER A 339 -5.30 -7.14 17.60
C SER A 339 -4.84 -7.32 19.05
N ARG A 340 -3.52 -7.31 19.32
CA ARG A 340 -2.96 -7.42 20.68
C ARG A 340 -3.43 -6.28 21.59
N TYR A 341 -3.43 -5.05 21.07
CA TYR A 341 -3.87 -3.88 21.84
C TYR A 341 -5.39 -3.60 21.73
N ALA A 342 -6.13 -4.42 20.98
CA ALA A 342 -7.55 -4.26 20.69
C ALA A 342 -7.92 -2.88 20.10
N VAL A 343 -7.01 -2.28 19.32
CA VAL A 343 -7.22 -0.96 18.68
C VAL A 343 -7.52 -1.13 17.20
N THR A 344 -8.81 -1.08 16.85
CA THR A 344 -9.32 -1.06 15.46
C THR A 344 -8.65 -2.06 14.50
N PRO A 345 -8.56 -3.37 14.83
CA PRO A 345 -7.90 -4.35 13.97
C PRO A 345 -8.54 -4.44 12.57
N ASN A 346 -9.85 -4.25 12.46
CA ASN A 346 -10.55 -4.26 11.18
C ASN A 346 -10.06 -3.13 10.24
N LEU A 347 -9.83 -1.92 10.77
CA LEU A 347 -9.30 -0.80 9.98
C LEU A 347 -7.91 -1.11 9.44
N VAL A 348 -7.06 -1.70 10.28
CA VAL A 348 -5.69 -2.08 9.92
C VAL A 348 -5.69 -3.17 8.85
N GLY A 349 -6.52 -4.21 9.02
CA GLY A 349 -6.67 -5.28 8.04
C GLY A 349 -7.10 -4.75 6.67
N ASP A 350 -8.15 -3.91 6.62
CA ASP A 350 -8.63 -3.32 5.36
C ASP A 350 -7.57 -2.40 4.74
N ASN A 351 -6.79 -1.67 5.53
CA ASN A 351 -5.68 -0.84 5.02
C ASN A 351 -4.58 -1.68 4.39
N ILE A 352 -4.16 -2.77 5.05
CA ILE A 352 -3.17 -3.69 4.51
C ILE A 352 -3.69 -4.30 3.20
N SER A 353 -4.94 -4.77 3.17
CA SER A 353 -5.51 -5.38 1.97
C SER A 353 -5.63 -4.39 0.81
N ILE A 354 -6.33 -3.27 1.00
CA ILE A 354 -6.56 -2.30 -0.07
C ILE A 354 -5.25 -1.64 -0.49
N GLY A 355 -4.38 -1.29 0.47
CA GLY A 355 -3.08 -0.70 0.18
C GLY A 355 -2.17 -1.64 -0.62
N THR A 356 -2.19 -2.94 -0.31
CA THR A 356 -1.44 -3.94 -1.08
C THR A 356 -1.99 -4.07 -2.50
N PHE A 357 -3.30 -4.08 -2.71
CA PHE A 357 -3.85 -4.11 -4.07
C PHE A 357 -3.60 -2.82 -4.85
N LEU A 358 -3.59 -1.66 -4.18
CA LEU A 358 -3.34 -0.35 -4.80
C LEU A 358 -1.85 -0.12 -5.12
N PHE A 359 -0.95 -0.81 -4.43
CA PHE A 359 0.49 -0.62 -4.56
C PHE A 359 0.98 -0.81 -6.01
N LEU A 360 0.63 -1.90 -6.68
CA LEU A 360 1.08 -2.19 -8.04
C LEU A 360 0.70 -1.13 -9.08
N PRO A 361 -0.59 -0.76 -9.25
CA PRO A 361 -0.94 0.26 -10.24
C PRO A 361 -0.25 1.59 -9.92
N CYS A 362 -0.13 1.97 -8.63
CA CYS A 362 0.62 3.16 -8.26
C CYS A 362 2.09 3.05 -8.66
N LEU A 363 2.77 2.00 -8.22
CA LEU A 363 4.19 1.79 -8.49
C LEU A 363 4.49 1.75 -10.00
N PHE A 364 3.65 1.08 -10.77
CA PHE A 364 3.73 1.04 -12.23
C PHE A 364 3.62 2.44 -12.83
N ILE A 365 2.61 3.23 -12.43
CA ILE A 365 2.43 4.60 -12.90
C ILE A 365 3.65 5.45 -12.55
N TYR A 366 4.14 5.38 -11.31
CA TYR A 366 5.29 6.16 -10.87
C TYR A 366 6.58 5.75 -11.58
N GLN A 367 6.78 4.45 -11.84
CA GLN A 367 7.91 3.97 -12.63
C GLN A 367 7.83 4.50 -14.06
N CYS A 368 6.66 4.41 -14.71
CA CYS A 368 6.48 4.98 -16.05
C CYS A 368 6.75 6.49 -16.09
N VAL A 369 6.39 7.23 -15.04
CA VAL A 369 6.69 8.67 -14.92
C VAL A 369 8.20 8.94 -14.75
N LEU A 370 8.91 8.08 -14.03
CA LEU A 370 10.36 8.21 -13.86
C LEU A 370 11.11 7.87 -15.15
N ASP A 371 10.74 6.78 -15.80
CA ASP A 371 11.30 6.39 -17.09
C ASP A 371 11.03 7.50 -18.14
N LEU A 372 9.83 8.10 -18.10
CA LEU A 372 9.41 9.26 -18.91
C LEU A 372 10.32 10.49 -18.75
N LEU A 373 10.92 10.71 -17.58
CA LEU A 373 11.86 11.82 -17.37
C LEU A 373 13.27 11.54 -17.95
N SER A 374 13.54 10.31 -18.39
CA SER A 374 14.89 9.84 -18.77
C SER A 374 15.07 9.47 -20.25
N THR A 375 14.00 9.26 -21.02
CA THR A 375 14.05 8.73 -22.41
C THR A 375 13.71 9.77 -23.49
N ASP A 376 14.19 9.55 -24.72
CA ASP A 376 13.88 10.37 -25.90
C ASP A 376 12.36 10.50 -26.19
N ALA A 377 11.94 11.69 -26.60
CA ALA A 377 10.53 12.10 -26.72
C ALA A 377 9.70 11.26 -27.74
N SER A 378 10.32 10.64 -28.75
CA SER A 378 9.62 9.86 -29.78
C SER A 378 9.33 8.42 -29.34
N VAL A 379 10.30 7.75 -28.70
CA VAL A 379 10.13 6.41 -28.09
C VAL A 379 9.08 6.48 -26.99
N TYR A 380 9.10 7.57 -26.23
CA TYR A 380 8.14 7.90 -25.19
C TYR A 380 6.69 7.92 -25.68
N ALA A 381 6.40 8.61 -26.78
CA ALA A 381 5.03 8.80 -27.24
C ALA A 381 4.36 7.46 -27.59
N HIS A 382 5.10 6.57 -28.27
CA HIS A 382 4.64 5.22 -28.63
C HIS A 382 4.44 4.32 -27.42
N PHE A 383 5.34 4.41 -26.44
CA PHE A 383 5.24 3.63 -25.20
C PHE A 383 4.01 4.04 -24.37
N LEU A 384 3.77 5.35 -24.24
CA LEU A 384 2.62 5.87 -23.50
C LEU A 384 1.30 5.50 -24.17
N GLU A 385 1.23 5.55 -25.50
CA GLU A 385 0.07 5.11 -26.26
C GLU A 385 -0.26 3.64 -26.01
N LYS A 386 0.73 2.73 -26.16
CA LYS A 386 0.55 1.30 -25.89
C LYS A 386 0.08 1.03 -24.47
N THR A 387 0.69 1.71 -23.50
CA THR A 387 0.34 1.58 -22.08
C THR A 387 -1.08 2.05 -21.82
N ALA A 388 -1.48 3.20 -22.38
CA ALA A 388 -2.82 3.74 -22.25
C ALA A 388 -3.88 2.80 -22.86
N VAL A 389 -3.60 2.19 -24.02
CA VAL A 389 -4.48 1.20 -24.65
C VAL A 389 -4.62 -0.05 -23.78
N PHE A 390 -3.52 -0.59 -23.25
CA PHE A 390 -3.56 -1.75 -22.36
C PHE A 390 -4.38 -1.48 -21.09
N VAL A 391 -4.12 -0.36 -20.41
CA VAL A 391 -4.87 0.05 -19.21
C VAL A 391 -6.34 0.30 -19.54
N SER A 392 -6.64 0.82 -20.73
CA SER A 392 -8.02 1.04 -21.18
C SER A 392 -8.76 -0.28 -21.40
N TRP A 393 -8.12 -1.32 -21.95
CA TRP A 393 -8.72 -2.66 -22.06
C TRP A 393 -9.05 -3.26 -20.69
N VAL A 394 -8.10 -3.20 -19.76
CA VAL A 394 -8.31 -3.66 -18.38
C VAL A 394 -9.47 -2.89 -17.73
N SER A 395 -9.50 -1.56 -17.91
CA SER A 395 -10.57 -0.70 -17.38
C SER A 395 -11.94 -1.00 -18.01
N LEU A 396 -11.99 -1.33 -19.30
CA LEU A 396 -13.22 -1.68 -20.00
C LEU A 396 -13.79 -3.00 -19.45
N ILE A 397 -12.97 -4.05 -19.39
CA ILE A 397 -13.39 -5.39 -18.90
C ILE A 397 -13.86 -5.31 -17.44
N THR A 398 -13.02 -4.72 -16.58
CA THR A 398 -13.33 -4.60 -15.14
C THR A 398 -14.49 -3.64 -14.87
N GLY A 399 -14.60 -2.56 -15.64
CA GLY A 399 -15.69 -1.60 -15.56
C GLY A 399 -17.04 -2.21 -15.97
N LEU A 400 -17.09 -2.95 -17.08
CA LEU A 400 -18.28 -3.67 -17.53
C LEU A 400 -18.71 -4.74 -16.54
N TRP A 401 -17.76 -5.52 -16.03
CA TRP A 401 -18.01 -6.50 -14.98
C TRP A 401 -18.62 -5.84 -13.74
N THR A 402 -18.00 -4.76 -13.25
CA THR A 402 -18.49 -4.02 -12.09
C THR A 402 -19.90 -3.47 -12.34
N ARG A 403 -20.16 -2.93 -13.54
CA ARG A 403 -21.47 -2.44 -13.95
C ARG A 403 -22.53 -3.53 -13.90
N MET A 404 -22.22 -4.72 -14.42
CA MET A 404 -23.10 -5.89 -14.38
C MET A 404 -23.41 -6.32 -12.94
N VAL A 405 -22.41 -6.37 -12.06
CA VAL A 405 -22.59 -6.71 -10.64
C VAL A 405 -23.52 -5.71 -9.94
N PHE A 406 -23.36 -4.41 -10.20
CA PHE A 406 -24.25 -3.39 -9.64
C PHE A 406 -25.70 -3.55 -10.13
N MET A 407 -25.88 -3.89 -11.41
CA MET A 407 -27.18 -4.15 -12.02
C MET A 407 -27.85 -5.39 -11.44
N ALA A 408 -27.14 -6.52 -11.39
CA ALA A 408 -27.61 -7.77 -10.82
C ALA A 408 -28.00 -7.61 -9.33
N GLY A 409 -27.21 -6.85 -8.57
CA GLY A 409 -27.47 -6.59 -7.16
C GLY A 409 -28.65 -5.64 -6.88
N ARG A 410 -29.32 -5.08 -7.90
CA ARG A 410 -30.38 -4.05 -7.81
C ARG A 410 -29.99 -2.81 -6.98
N LYS A 411 -28.71 -2.65 -6.64
CA LYS A 411 -28.14 -1.53 -5.87
C LYS A 411 -28.05 -0.25 -6.70
N THR A 412 -28.27 -0.33 -8.02
CA THR A 412 -28.26 0.81 -8.96
C THR A 412 -29.24 1.91 -8.59
N ARG A 413 -30.31 1.59 -7.87
CA ARG A 413 -31.31 2.58 -7.47
C ARG A 413 -30.98 3.28 -6.15
N MET A 414 -30.00 2.80 -5.38
CA MET A 414 -29.64 3.31 -4.06
C MET A 414 -28.57 4.41 -4.14
N MET A 415 -28.65 5.39 -3.24
CA MET A 415 -27.56 6.36 -3.02
C MET A 415 -26.54 5.77 -2.04
N PRO A 416 -25.23 5.98 -2.25
CA PRO A 416 -24.57 6.82 -3.27
C PRO A 416 -24.23 6.08 -4.58
N HIS A 417 -24.62 4.81 -4.73
CA HIS A 417 -24.23 3.96 -5.87
C HIS A 417 -24.63 4.51 -7.24
N ARG A 418 -25.65 5.35 -7.32
CA ARG A 418 -25.98 6.08 -8.56
C ARG A 418 -24.84 6.97 -9.06
N PHE A 419 -24.12 7.65 -8.17
CA PHE A 419 -22.97 8.47 -8.57
C PHE A 419 -21.78 7.60 -8.97
N VAL A 420 -21.60 6.45 -8.31
CA VAL A 420 -20.59 5.46 -8.69
C VAL A 420 -20.84 4.92 -10.09
N ILE A 421 -22.11 4.71 -10.46
CA ILE A 421 -22.49 4.28 -11.80
C ILE A 421 -22.16 5.36 -12.84
N CYS A 422 -22.47 6.63 -12.57
CA CYS A 422 -22.09 7.70 -13.49
C CYS A 422 -20.57 7.83 -13.64
N TYR A 423 -19.82 7.68 -12.54
CA TYR A 423 -18.37 7.58 -12.60
C TYR A 423 -17.91 6.42 -13.51
N LEU A 424 -18.46 5.22 -13.31
CA LEU A 424 -18.14 4.04 -14.12
C LEU A 424 -18.47 4.24 -15.60
N ASP A 425 -19.65 4.78 -15.90
CA ASP A 425 -20.10 5.03 -17.27
C ASP A 425 -19.15 6.05 -17.96
N CYS A 426 -18.73 7.11 -17.26
CA CYS A 426 -17.72 8.05 -17.78
C CYS A 426 -16.35 7.38 -18.00
N THR A 427 -15.89 6.53 -17.08
CA THR A 427 -14.63 5.78 -17.25
C THR A 427 -14.68 4.82 -18.43
N LEU A 428 -15.82 4.13 -18.64
CA LEU A 428 -16.04 3.26 -19.79
C LEU A 428 -16.02 4.04 -21.11
N VAL A 429 -16.61 5.24 -21.14
CA VAL A 429 -16.54 6.13 -22.31
C VAL A 429 -15.10 6.56 -22.58
N THR A 430 -14.34 6.99 -21.57
CA THR A 430 -12.93 7.37 -21.73
C THR A 430 -12.09 6.20 -22.27
N ALA A 431 -12.21 5.02 -21.66
CA ALA A 431 -11.49 3.82 -22.10
C ALA A 431 -11.89 3.38 -23.52
N GLY A 432 -13.20 3.42 -23.83
CA GLY A 432 -13.73 3.10 -25.15
C GLY A 432 -13.19 4.03 -26.24
N ILE A 433 -13.10 5.33 -25.97
CA ILE A 433 -12.53 6.30 -26.92
C ILE A 433 -11.04 6.02 -27.17
N VAL A 434 -10.26 5.70 -26.12
CA VAL A 434 -8.83 5.35 -26.26
C VAL A 434 -8.64 4.11 -27.13
N ILE A 435 -9.42 3.05 -26.88
CA ILE A 435 -9.37 1.80 -27.65
C ILE A 435 -9.78 2.04 -29.10
N LEU A 436 -10.88 2.76 -29.34
CA LEU A 436 -11.36 3.07 -30.69
C LEU A 436 -10.37 3.94 -31.47
N GLY A 437 -9.67 4.85 -30.79
CA GLY A 437 -8.60 5.63 -31.41
C GLY A 437 -7.49 4.72 -31.94
N SER A 438 -7.01 3.76 -31.13
CA SER A 438 -5.94 2.84 -31.49
C SER A 438 -6.19 1.99 -32.75
N PHE A 439 -7.45 1.77 -33.16
CA PHE A 439 -7.78 0.95 -34.33
C PHE A 439 -7.80 1.72 -35.66
N LYS A 440 -8.02 3.03 -35.63
CA LYS A 440 -8.29 3.83 -36.85
C LYS A 440 -7.12 4.72 -37.25
N ASP A 441 -6.56 5.46 -36.29
CA ASP A 441 -5.38 6.33 -36.45
C ASP A 441 -4.63 6.37 -35.11
N SER A 442 -3.30 6.28 -35.08
CA SER A 442 -2.54 6.43 -33.83
C SER A 442 -2.95 7.70 -33.07
N TRP A 443 -3.04 7.63 -31.74
CA TRP A 443 -3.31 8.78 -30.88
C TRP A 443 -2.21 9.85 -30.98
N ILE A 444 -1.04 9.47 -31.47
CA ILE A 444 0.09 10.35 -31.75
C ILE A 444 -0.19 11.09 -33.07
N PHE A 445 -0.36 12.40 -32.95
CA PHE A 445 -0.69 13.27 -34.07
C PHE A 445 0.53 13.53 -34.94
N ASP A 446 0.35 13.41 -36.25
CA ASP A 446 1.27 13.97 -37.22
C ASP A 446 1.09 15.50 -37.26
N LEU A 447 2.15 16.25 -36.93
CA LEU A 447 2.11 17.72 -36.88
C LEU A 447 1.78 18.33 -38.24
N SER A 448 2.02 17.59 -39.32
CA SER A 448 1.83 18.02 -40.70
C SER A 448 0.41 17.81 -41.25
N ALA A 449 -0.42 17.01 -40.56
CA ALA A 449 -1.75 16.64 -41.03
C ALA A 449 -2.82 17.66 -40.64
N ARG A 450 -3.71 18.02 -41.58
CA ARG A 450 -4.87 18.88 -41.33
C ARG A 450 -5.77 18.27 -40.25
N VAL A 451 -6.25 19.10 -39.34
CA VAL A 451 -7.20 18.69 -38.29
C VAL A 451 -8.49 18.19 -38.94
N THR A 452 -8.83 16.92 -38.76
CA THR A 452 -10.11 16.40 -39.23
C THR A 452 -11.20 16.68 -38.19
N LEU A 453 -12.45 16.82 -38.63
CA LEU A 453 -13.61 16.93 -37.74
C LEU A 453 -13.67 15.73 -36.76
N THR A 454 -13.24 14.56 -37.21
CA THR A 454 -13.17 13.33 -36.42
C THR A 454 -12.23 13.49 -35.21
N ASP A 455 -11.08 14.14 -35.38
CA ASP A 455 -10.12 14.36 -34.30
C ASP A 455 -10.66 15.33 -33.25
N TYR A 456 -11.39 16.36 -33.69
CA TYR A 456 -12.05 17.31 -32.80
C TYR A 456 -13.12 16.61 -31.94
N ILE A 457 -13.93 15.75 -32.54
CA ILE A 457 -14.96 14.96 -31.85
C ILE A 457 -14.30 13.99 -30.86
N LYS A 458 -13.31 13.20 -31.31
CA LYS A 458 -12.56 12.25 -30.46
C LYS A 458 -12.01 12.95 -29.22
N PHE A 459 -11.30 14.07 -29.39
CA PHE A 459 -10.70 14.84 -28.29
C PHE A 459 -11.76 15.42 -27.35
N SER A 460 -12.82 16.04 -27.88
CA SER A 460 -13.84 16.71 -27.08
C SER A 460 -14.60 15.73 -26.19
N PHE A 461 -14.96 14.56 -26.73
CA PHE A 461 -15.60 13.50 -25.95
C PHE A 461 -14.65 12.88 -24.93
N TYR A 462 -13.38 12.66 -25.30
CA TYR A 462 -12.37 12.13 -24.39
C TYR A 462 -12.16 13.05 -23.18
N LEU A 463 -11.90 14.34 -23.43
CA LEU A 463 -11.61 15.30 -22.37
C LEU A 463 -12.83 15.60 -21.49
N SER A 464 -14.02 15.69 -22.09
CA SER A 464 -15.27 15.85 -21.34
C SER A 464 -15.53 14.66 -20.42
N ALA A 465 -15.43 13.42 -20.94
CA ALA A 465 -15.60 12.21 -20.14
C ALA A 465 -14.54 12.11 -19.03
N TYR A 466 -13.30 12.47 -19.35
CA TYR A 466 -12.20 12.51 -18.39
C TYR A 466 -12.47 13.49 -17.24
N PHE A 467 -12.89 14.73 -17.53
CA PHE A 467 -13.28 15.69 -16.49
C PHE A 467 -14.51 15.24 -15.69
N CYS A 468 -15.50 14.59 -16.33
CA CYS A 468 -16.63 13.99 -15.62
C CYS A 468 -16.16 12.99 -14.57
N THR A 469 -15.18 12.12 -14.87
CA THR A 469 -14.67 11.15 -13.88
C THR A 469 -14.13 11.84 -12.62
N ARG A 470 -13.45 12.98 -12.76
CA ARG A 470 -12.89 13.76 -11.63
C ARG A 470 -13.99 14.45 -10.82
N MET A 471 -15.02 14.97 -11.47
CA MET A 471 -16.16 15.58 -10.75
C MET A 471 -16.99 14.53 -10.00
N TRP A 472 -17.24 13.37 -10.62
CA TRP A 472 -18.00 12.30 -9.98
C TRP A 472 -17.32 11.74 -8.73
N THR A 473 -15.98 11.65 -8.68
CA THR A 473 -15.27 11.23 -7.45
C THR A 473 -15.49 12.20 -6.29
N ALA A 474 -15.44 13.51 -6.55
CA ALA A 474 -15.77 14.53 -5.55
C ALA A 474 -17.24 14.43 -5.11
N PHE A 475 -18.16 14.23 -6.05
CA PHE A 475 -19.59 14.10 -5.75
C PHE A 475 -19.97 12.83 -5.00
N ILE A 476 -19.25 11.72 -5.21
CA ILE A 476 -19.40 10.52 -4.39
C ILE A 476 -19.06 10.84 -2.93
N CYS A 477 -17.94 11.55 -2.68
CA CYS A 477 -17.53 11.93 -1.32
C CYS A 477 -18.54 12.87 -0.66
N ILE A 478 -19.01 13.90 -1.38
CA ILE A 478 -20.06 14.80 -0.91
C ILE A 478 -21.37 14.04 -0.65
N GLY A 479 -21.76 13.15 -1.57
CA GLY A 479 -22.98 12.35 -1.46
C GLY A 479 -23.01 11.48 -0.21
N ILE A 480 -21.89 10.82 0.11
CA ILE A 480 -21.73 10.03 1.34
C ILE A 480 -21.84 10.94 2.57
N PHE A 481 -21.18 12.11 2.54
CA PHE A 481 -21.23 13.07 3.64
C PHE A 481 -22.66 13.58 3.92
N ILE A 482 -23.38 13.99 2.87
CA ILE A 482 -24.77 14.47 2.99
C ILE A 482 -25.67 13.37 3.55
N GLN A 483 -25.57 12.16 3.01
CA GLN A 483 -26.38 11.02 3.46
C GLN A 483 -26.11 10.69 4.93
N ARG A 484 -24.85 10.82 5.38
CA ARG A 484 -24.49 10.62 6.78
C ARG A 484 -25.06 11.69 7.70
N LYS A 485 -25.02 12.95 7.28
CA LYS A 485 -25.52 14.09 8.07
C LYS A 485 -27.04 14.11 8.17
N GLN A 486 -27.74 13.81 7.07
CA GLN A 486 -29.20 13.93 7.00
C GLN A 486 -29.94 12.69 7.50
N GLY A 487 -29.26 11.55 7.65
CA GLY A 487 -29.87 10.28 8.08
C GLY A 487 -30.95 9.73 7.14
N THR A 488 -31.21 10.41 6.03
CA THR A 488 -32.31 10.16 5.08
C THR A 488 -31.78 10.12 3.65
N ILE A 489 -32.61 9.61 2.73
CA ILE A 489 -32.27 9.57 1.31
C ILE A 489 -32.24 11.00 0.79
N MET A 490 -31.16 11.35 0.09
CA MET A 490 -30.96 12.66 -0.50
C MET A 490 -32.17 13.11 -1.34
N PRO A 491 -32.71 14.33 -1.12
CA PRO A 491 -33.87 14.84 -1.85
C PRO A 491 -33.65 14.87 -3.36
N ARG A 492 -34.72 14.62 -4.14
CA ARG A 492 -34.66 14.60 -5.61
C ARG A 492 -34.09 15.89 -6.21
N ARG A 493 -34.43 17.06 -5.64
CA ARG A 493 -33.94 18.37 -6.10
C ARG A 493 -32.41 18.47 -6.07
N ASN A 494 -31.81 18.13 -4.93
CA ASN A 494 -30.35 18.20 -4.78
C ASN A 494 -29.68 17.21 -5.73
N ARG A 495 -30.25 16.02 -5.92
CA ARG A 495 -29.73 15.03 -6.87
C ARG A 495 -29.69 15.57 -8.31
N THR A 496 -30.73 16.24 -8.77
CA THR A 496 -30.76 16.82 -10.13
C THR A 496 -29.64 17.85 -10.31
N VAL A 497 -29.37 18.66 -9.28
CA VAL A 497 -28.23 19.60 -9.29
C VAL A 497 -26.91 18.86 -9.50
N PHE A 498 -26.64 17.77 -8.77
CA PHE A 498 -25.41 16.99 -8.99
C PHE A 498 -25.27 16.44 -10.42
N TYR A 499 -26.37 15.99 -11.04
CA TYR A 499 -26.33 15.53 -12.44
C TYR A 499 -26.07 16.64 -13.44
N ILE A 500 -26.72 17.80 -13.25
CA ILE A 500 -26.50 18.98 -14.09
C ILE A 500 -25.04 19.41 -13.99
N PHE A 501 -24.52 19.62 -12.77
CA PHE A 501 -23.15 20.04 -12.58
C PHE A 501 -22.14 18.97 -13.02
N GLY A 502 -22.42 17.68 -12.81
CA GLY A 502 -21.50 16.59 -13.10
C GLY A 502 -21.34 16.26 -14.58
N LEU A 503 -22.25 16.72 -15.43
CA LEU A 503 -22.21 16.51 -16.88
C LEU A 503 -21.98 17.81 -17.65
N ILE A 504 -22.65 18.90 -17.28
CA ILE A 504 -22.59 20.16 -18.04
C ILE A 504 -21.27 20.90 -17.80
N VAL A 505 -20.79 20.98 -16.55
CA VAL A 505 -19.54 21.70 -16.25
C VAL A 505 -18.33 21.11 -16.97
N PRO A 506 -18.11 19.78 -17.02
CA PRO A 506 -17.04 19.18 -17.83
C PRO A 506 -17.07 19.53 -19.31
N ILE A 507 -18.27 19.59 -19.90
CA ILE A 507 -18.47 19.95 -21.31
C ILE A 507 -18.12 21.43 -21.52
N ILE A 508 -18.62 22.33 -20.66
CA ILE A 508 -18.30 23.76 -20.73
C ILE A 508 -16.79 23.98 -20.59
N LEU A 509 -16.14 23.29 -19.64
CA LEU A 509 -14.69 23.38 -19.45
C LEU A 509 -13.93 22.94 -20.71
N THR A 510 -14.34 21.84 -21.33
CA THR A 510 -13.71 21.34 -22.57
C THR A 510 -13.88 22.33 -23.73
N VAL A 511 -15.08 22.89 -23.90
CA VAL A 511 -15.35 23.92 -24.92
C VAL A 511 -14.53 25.19 -24.65
N SER A 512 -14.48 25.64 -23.40
CA SER A 512 -13.71 26.83 -23.01
C SER A 512 -12.21 26.69 -23.27
N LEU A 513 -11.66 25.50 -23.01
CA LEU A 513 -10.27 25.18 -23.32
C LEU A 513 -10.02 25.27 -24.82
N LYS A 514 -10.89 24.68 -25.64
CA LYS A 514 -10.75 24.72 -27.10
C LYS A 514 -10.78 26.14 -27.64
N ILE A 515 -11.77 26.94 -27.24
CA ILE A 515 -11.89 28.35 -27.65
C ILE A 515 -10.61 29.12 -27.29
N ARG A 516 -10.07 28.91 -26.09
CA ARG A 516 -8.89 29.62 -25.60
C ARG A 516 -7.59 29.18 -26.26
N SER A 517 -7.49 27.91 -26.64
CA SER A 517 -6.28 27.35 -27.27
C SER A 517 -6.11 27.68 -28.75
N GLN A 518 -7.10 28.32 -29.39
CA GLN A 518 -7.06 28.77 -30.79
C GLN A 518 -6.56 27.71 -31.80
N ASP A 519 -6.80 26.43 -31.53
CA ASP A 519 -6.33 25.28 -32.31
C ASP A 519 -4.80 25.21 -32.53
N VAL A 520 -4.01 25.92 -31.72
CA VAL A 520 -2.56 25.82 -31.74
C VAL A 520 -2.16 24.47 -31.15
N ARG A 521 -1.55 23.63 -32.00
CA ARG A 521 -0.97 22.35 -31.61
C ARG A 521 0.46 22.60 -31.15
N GLU A 522 0.72 22.38 -29.87
CA GLU A 522 2.07 22.35 -29.32
C GLU A 522 2.40 20.91 -28.93
N VAL A 523 3.61 20.44 -29.29
CA VAL A 523 4.12 19.16 -28.81
C VAL A 523 4.48 19.34 -27.34
N ASP A 524 3.62 18.81 -26.47
CA ASP A 524 3.92 18.72 -25.05
C ASP A 524 4.72 17.45 -24.76
N VAL A 525 5.35 17.41 -23.57
CA VAL A 525 6.04 16.22 -23.04
C VAL A 525 5.06 15.06 -22.85
N ASN A 526 3.76 15.21 -23.10
CA ASN A 526 2.82 14.09 -23.12
C ASN A 526 1.89 14.17 -24.35
N PRO A 527 1.88 13.14 -25.23
CA PRO A 527 1.12 13.18 -26.48
C PRO A 527 -0.40 13.28 -26.26
N PHE A 528 -0.91 12.96 -25.07
CA PHE A 528 -2.32 13.16 -24.71
C PHE A 528 -2.68 14.64 -24.44
N TYR A 529 -1.70 15.52 -24.25
CA TYR A 529 -1.87 16.96 -24.10
C TYR A 529 -1.69 17.69 -25.44
N GLN A 530 -2.62 17.43 -26.36
CA GLN A 530 -2.61 17.97 -27.74
C GLN A 530 -2.63 19.51 -27.79
N ASN A 531 -3.19 20.15 -26.77
CA ASN A 531 -3.33 21.60 -26.65
C ASN A 531 -2.26 22.19 -25.68
N GLY A 532 -1.18 21.43 -25.43
CA GLY A 532 -0.02 21.87 -24.66
C GLY A 532 -0.32 22.32 -23.23
N ARG A 533 0.42 23.34 -22.79
CA ARG A 533 0.36 23.91 -21.43
C ARG A 533 -1.03 24.32 -21.01
N MET A 534 -1.84 24.85 -21.93
CA MET A 534 -3.22 25.28 -21.63
C MET A 534 -4.09 24.10 -21.15
N GLN A 535 -3.93 22.93 -21.76
CA GLN A 535 -4.65 21.73 -21.32
C GLN A 535 -4.13 21.20 -19.98
N GLN A 536 -2.83 21.30 -19.73
CA GLN A 536 -2.24 20.94 -18.44
C GLN A 536 -2.81 21.81 -17.31
N GLU A 537 -2.84 23.13 -17.48
CA GLU A 537 -3.35 24.08 -16.48
C GLU A 537 -4.82 23.82 -16.12
N PHE A 538 -5.69 23.64 -17.13
CA PHE A 538 -7.11 23.32 -16.90
C PHE A 538 -7.27 21.98 -16.19
N THR A 539 -6.57 20.95 -16.67
CA THR A 539 -6.66 19.61 -16.08
C THR A 539 -6.18 19.59 -14.63
N PHE A 540 -5.07 20.25 -14.36
CA PHE A 540 -4.51 20.38 -13.02
C PHE A 540 -5.44 21.14 -12.07
N THR A 541 -6.04 22.24 -12.54
CA THR A 541 -7.00 23.04 -11.77
C THR A 541 -8.24 22.21 -11.40
N VAL A 542 -8.84 21.52 -12.37
CA VAL A 542 -9.99 20.63 -12.13
C VAL A 542 -9.62 19.52 -11.14
N LEU A 543 -8.46 18.91 -11.31
CA LEU A 543 -7.98 17.84 -10.45
C LEU A 543 -7.81 18.31 -9.00
N ILE A 544 -7.16 19.45 -8.77
CA ILE A 544 -6.96 20.01 -7.42
C ILE A 544 -8.28 20.33 -6.75
N ILE A 545 -9.19 21.01 -7.46
CA ILE A 545 -10.49 21.40 -6.89
C ILE A 545 -11.28 20.14 -6.50
N CYS A 546 -11.32 19.13 -7.37
CA CYS A 546 -12.01 17.87 -7.09
C CYS A 546 -11.37 17.12 -5.91
N LEU A 547 -10.03 17.08 -5.85
CA LEU A 547 -9.28 16.43 -4.78
C LEU A 547 -9.51 17.12 -3.42
N LEU A 548 -9.40 18.44 -3.36
CA LEU A 548 -9.66 19.22 -2.15
C LEU A 548 -11.11 19.03 -1.68
N THR A 549 -12.06 19.03 -2.61
CA THR A 549 -13.48 18.79 -2.31
C THR A 549 -13.73 17.37 -1.76
N ALA A 550 -13.07 16.36 -2.34
CA ALA A 550 -13.17 14.98 -1.87
C ALA A 550 -12.57 14.81 -0.47
N ILE A 551 -11.36 15.32 -0.25
CA ILE A 551 -10.65 15.24 1.03
C ILE A 551 -11.41 15.98 2.12
N THR A 552 -11.85 17.21 1.88
CA THR A 552 -12.63 17.99 2.85
C THR A 552 -13.92 17.27 3.21
N SER A 553 -14.65 16.72 2.25
CA SER A 553 -15.87 15.93 2.49
C SER A 553 -15.59 14.68 3.33
N LEU A 554 -14.49 13.97 3.09
CA LEU A 554 -14.09 12.81 3.86
C LEU A 554 -13.65 13.17 5.29
N ILE A 555 -12.93 14.27 5.47
CA ILE A 555 -12.53 14.77 6.80
C ILE A 555 -13.78 15.15 7.59
N MET A 556 -14.70 15.90 6.98
CA MET A 556 -15.97 16.27 7.61
C MET A 556 -16.78 15.04 8.00
N LEU A 557 -16.83 14.03 7.13
CA LEU A 557 -17.47 12.75 7.40
C LEU A 557 -16.81 11.99 8.56
N ALA A 558 -15.49 12.00 8.67
CA ALA A 558 -14.75 11.39 9.77
C ALA A 558 -15.00 12.12 11.10
N CYS A 559 -15.19 13.44 11.06
CA CYS A 559 -15.45 14.29 12.22
C CYS A 559 -16.92 14.25 12.69
N THR A 560 -17.89 13.93 11.83
CA THR A 560 -19.31 13.90 12.22
C THR A 560 -19.63 12.76 13.21
N PRO A 561 -20.12 13.05 14.42
CA PRO A 561 -20.67 12.03 15.31
C PRO A 561 -21.95 11.45 14.71
N ILE A 562 -22.17 10.15 14.89
CA ILE A 562 -23.39 9.48 14.43
C ILE A 562 -24.56 10.10 15.18
N GLY A 563 -25.53 10.67 14.47
CA GLY A 563 -26.79 11.12 15.06
C GLY A 563 -27.38 10.03 15.94
N ALA A 564 -27.73 10.40 17.17
CA ALA A 564 -28.31 9.52 18.17
C ALA A 564 -29.67 9.01 17.70
N GLN A 565 -29.71 7.88 17.00
CA GLN A 565 -30.90 7.06 16.80
C GLN A 565 -30.41 5.68 16.31
N SER A 566 -30.72 4.63 17.09
CA SER A 566 -30.33 3.21 16.96
C SER A 566 -29.01 2.74 17.62
N GLN A 567 -28.79 3.10 18.88
CA GLN A 567 -28.11 2.18 19.81
C GLN A 567 -28.91 2.12 21.12
N PRO A 568 -29.41 0.96 21.58
CA PRO A 568 -29.71 0.82 23.01
C PRO A 568 -28.40 0.97 23.78
N PRO A 569 -28.42 1.48 25.01
CA PRO A 569 -27.22 1.72 25.78
C PRO A 569 -26.53 0.38 26.03
N GLN A 570 -25.46 0.09 25.29
CA GLN A 570 -24.47 -0.92 25.71
C GLN A 570 -23.61 -0.32 26.82
N SER A 571 -24.25 0.05 27.92
CA SER A 571 -23.60 0.34 29.18
C SER A 571 -23.25 -0.98 29.87
N SER A 572 -21.98 -1.08 30.26
CA SER A 572 -21.41 -1.87 31.35
C SER A 572 -21.50 -3.41 31.37
N HIS A 573 -22.52 -4.07 30.82
CA HIS A 573 -22.69 -5.52 31.02
C HIS A 573 -21.97 -6.41 29.99
N LEU A 574 -21.90 -6.02 28.72
CA LEU A 574 -21.22 -6.81 27.67
C LEU A 574 -19.69 -6.73 27.74
N ILE A 575 -19.13 -5.61 28.22
CA ILE A 575 -17.68 -5.46 28.40
C ILE A 575 -17.17 -6.35 29.54
N ARG A 576 -18.03 -6.71 30.51
CA ARG A 576 -17.68 -7.61 31.62
C ARG A 576 -17.56 -9.06 31.16
N ASN A 577 -18.51 -9.54 30.35
CA ASN A 577 -18.52 -10.95 29.91
C ASN A 577 -17.61 -11.22 28.71
N PHE A 578 -17.37 -10.24 27.82
CA PHE A 578 -16.44 -10.43 26.71
C PHE A 578 -14.96 -10.39 27.15
N ASN A 579 -14.63 -9.63 28.21
CA ASN A 579 -13.25 -9.56 28.73
C ASN A 579 -12.85 -10.75 29.61
N LEU A 580 -13.80 -11.45 30.23
CA LEU A 580 -13.50 -12.66 31.03
C LEU A 580 -13.23 -13.85 30.11
N ASN A 581 -14.11 -14.12 29.13
CA ASN A 581 -13.94 -15.29 28.24
C ASN A 581 -12.81 -15.16 27.21
N GLN A 582 -12.38 -13.94 26.82
CA GLN A 582 -11.21 -13.77 25.94
C GLN A 582 -9.88 -13.65 26.69
N ARG A 583 -9.84 -13.16 27.94
CA ARG A 583 -8.56 -13.12 28.67
C ARG A 583 -8.05 -14.51 29.00
N ASP A 584 -8.92 -15.44 29.35
CA ASP A 584 -8.50 -16.80 29.71
C ASP A 584 -7.99 -17.61 28.52
N HIS A 585 -8.46 -17.33 27.29
CA HIS A 585 -7.97 -17.97 26.06
C HIS A 585 -6.75 -17.30 25.41
N TYR A 586 -6.43 -16.04 25.74
CA TYR A 586 -5.28 -15.33 25.17
C TYR A 586 -4.04 -15.30 26.08
N PHE A 587 -4.18 -15.53 27.40
CA PHE A 587 -3.05 -15.53 28.33
C PHE A 587 -2.24 -16.84 28.41
N GLN A 588 -2.72 -17.94 27.83
CA GLN A 588 -1.96 -19.21 27.80
C GLN A 588 -0.83 -19.26 26.75
N GLY A 589 -0.59 -18.19 25.99
CA GLY A 589 0.32 -18.22 24.84
C GLY A 589 1.69 -17.53 25.00
N VAL A 590 2.05 -17.08 26.21
CA VAL A 590 3.37 -16.47 26.48
C VAL A 590 3.94 -17.12 27.74
N GLY A 591 4.97 -17.93 27.56
CA GLY A 591 5.65 -18.60 28.67
C GLY A 591 6.13 -17.60 29.71
N PHE A 592 5.50 -17.67 30.89
CA PHE A 592 6.12 -17.39 32.18
C PHE A 592 5.48 -18.35 33.17
N GLN A 593 6.20 -19.41 33.50
CA GLN A 593 5.93 -20.23 34.68
C GLN A 593 6.22 -19.43 35.95
N ASP A 594 5.35 -19.62 36.93
CA ASP A 594 5.47 -19.41 38.37
C ASP A 594 5.96 -18.07 38.92
N VAL A 595 5.04 -17.35 39.59
CA VAL A 595 5.01 -17.32 41.07
C VAL A 595 3.54 -17.21 41.51
N ARG A 596 2.88 -18.34 41.78
CA ARG A 596 1.58 -18.36 42.47
C ARG A 596 1.82 -18.84 43.91
N LYS A 597 1.96 -17.90 44.86
CA LYS A 597 1.84 -18.24 46.29
C LYS A 597 0.35 -18.33 46.66
N LYS A 598 0.04 -19.47 47.28
CA LYS A 598 -1.25 -19.94 47.81
C LYS A 598 -2.02 -18.84 48.56
N VAL A 599 -3.29 -18.68 48.23
CA VAL A 599 -4.35 -18.48 49.22
C VAL A 599 -5.49 -19.43 48.85
N THR A 600 -5.56 -20.53 49.59
CA THR A 600 -6.67 -21.47 49.69
C THR A 600 -7.89 -20.76 50.25
N LEU A 601 -9.05 -20.95 49.63
CA LEU A 601 -10.34 -20.93 50.33
C LEU A 601 -11.29 -21.91 49.65
N ASN A 602 -11.70 -22.88 50.46
CA ASN A 602 -12.65 -23.96 50.19
C ASN A 602 -14.02 -23.41 49.79
N CYS A 603 -14.71 -24.08 48.85
CA CYS A 603 -15.91 -24.87 49.18
C CYS A 603 -16.41 -25.67 47.96
N PRO A 604 -17.10 -26.82 48.17
CA PRO A 604 -17.41 -27.81 47.15
C PRO A 604 -18.91 -27.90 46.81
N ILE A 605 -19.24 -28.75 45.83
CA ILE A 605 -20.60 -29.29 45.51
C ILE A 605 -21.51 -28.24 44.81
N VAL A 606 -22.09 -28.44 43.61
CA VAL A 606 -23.17 -29.39 43.25
C VAL A 606 -23.21 -29.61 41.72
N THR A 607 -23.51 -30.85 41.40
CA THR A 607 -23.90 -31.57 40.18
C THR A 607 -24.90 -30.94 39.17
N GLN A 608 -24.76 -31.44 37.93
CA GLN A 608 -25.82 -31.93 37.01
C GLN A 608 -26.62 -31.00 36.07
N PHE A 609 -26.64 -31.44 34.80
CA PHE A 609 -27.68 -31.33 33.76
C PHE A 609 -28.17 -29.94 33.30
N MET A 610 -27.64 -29.48 32.15
CA MET A 610 -28.35 -29.35 30.85
C MET A 610 -27.40 -28.89 29.76
#